data_AF-A0A0G1LTZ9-F1
#
_entry.id   AF-A0A0G1LTZ9-F1
#
_cell.length_a   1.000
_cell.length_b   1.000
_cell.length_c   1.000
_cell.angle_alpha   90.00
_cell.angle_beta   90.00
_cell.angle_gamma   90.00
#
_symmetry.space_group_name_H-M   'P 1'
#
loop_
_entity.id
_entity.type
_entity.pdbx_description
1 polymer ?
#
loop_
_entity_poly.entity_id
_entity_poly.type
_entity_poly.pdbx_seq_one_letter_code
_entity_poly.pdbx_strand_id
1 'polypeptide(L)'
;MQFPTAKTSEFEQFLISEYFRHGSINKVLYFHRFGIPISYAGYDRVLTKFNIVKSAGPNSKLTESLKILSMVADYKLSLEKIYEKHAPRQLRVSTNTIHRILHYIRLGLTRRQGTALIITQRGKGGYFLVGNDQSLSDSALGNKGDISLPMGHSRTGENPKESITRVLQQEVFTDQAITGNFPFEVVPQHPRPIMYMNIADIRVAVFHIELTKSYPFSSNKIQNIRLVDLPEIKNKNTRPGVYEILTNYYPHPSSSSIPEYSSTLNALLYSMIKNEK
;
A
#
# COMPACT_ATOMS: atom_id res chain seq x y z
N MET A 1 25.45 3.31 19.46
CA MET A 1 24.04 3.67 19.68
C MET A 1 23.63 3.14 21.04
N GLN A 2 23.13 3.99 21.93
CA GLN A 2 22.59 3.59 23.22
C GLN A 2 21.09 3.42 23.03
N PHE A 3 20.58 2.18 23.15
CA PHE A 3 19.14 1.92 23.07
C PHE A 3 18.46 2.31 24.39
N PRO A 4 17.19 2.74 24.37
CA PRO A 4 16.39 2.84 25.59
C PRO A 4 16.43 1.51 26.35
N THR A 5 16.51 1.55 27.67
CA THR A 5 16.62 0.34 28.50
C THR A 5 15.34 -0.51 28.42
N ALA A 6 15.49 -1.84 28.36
CA ALA A 6 14.41 -2.80 28.07
C ALA A 6 13.24 -2.86 29.08
N LYS A 7 13.21 -2.01 30.11
CA LYS A 7 12.18 -1.99 31.16
C LYS A 7 11.13 -0.87 30.98
N THR A 8 11.25 -0.01 29.97
CA THR A 8 10.36 1.14 29.79
C THR A 8 9.45 1.00 28.57
N SER A 9 8.25 1.58 28.69
CA SER A 9 7.31 1.81 27.57
C SER A 9 7.99 2.43 26.35
N GLU A 10 9.04 3.23 26.56
CA GLU A 10 9.83 3.87 25.50
C GLU A 10 10.57 2.88 24.60
N PHE A 11 11.12 1.80 25.16
CA PHE A 11 11.79 0.78 24.34
C PHE A 11 10.79 0.04 23.45
N GLU A 12 9.63 -0.31 24.00
CA GLU A 12 8.56 -0.95 23.23
C GLU A 12 8.04 -0.03 22.10
N GLN A 13 7.83 1.25 22.40
CA GLN A 13 7.45 2.27 21.42
C GLN A 13 8.51 2.44 20.32
N PHE A 14 9.80 2.46 20.69
CA PHE A 14 10.91 2.47 19.73
C PHE A 14 10.83 1.26 18.79
N LEU A 15 10.61 0.05 19.32
CA LEU A 15 10.48 -1.15 18.49
C LEU A 15 9.30 -1.00 17.52
N ILE A 16 8.13 -0.58 17.97
CA ILE A 16 6.96 -0.41 17.08
C ILE A 16 7.23 0.63 15.99
N SER A 17 7.89 1.74 16.33
CA SER A 17 8.30 2.76 15.36
C SER A 17 9.23 2.19 14.28
N GLU A 18 10.26 1.44 14.69
CA GLU A 18 11.16 0.76 13.77
C GLU A 18 10.44 -0.29 12.92
N TYR A 19 9.49 -1.02 13.50
CA TYR A 19 8.65 -1.96 12.77
C TYR A 19 7.89 -1.28 11.63
N PHE A 20 7.28 -0.12 11.89
CA PHE A 20 6.54 0.61 10.86
C PHE A 20 7.45 1.19 9.77
N ARG A 21 8.68 1.60 10.10
CA ARG A 21 9.67 2.07 9.12
C ARG A 21 10.17 0.98 8.19
N HIS A 22 10.46 -0.21 8.74
CA HIS A 22 11.10 -1.29 7.99
C HIS A 22 10.13 -2.38 7.50
N GLY A 23 8.94 -2.45 8.07
CA GLY A 23 7.82 -3.30 7.63
C GLY A 23 7.89 -4.77 8.08
N SER A 24 8.99 -5.24 8.69
CA SER A 24 9.08 -6.59 9.26
C SER A 24 10.15 -6.68 10.34
N ILE A 25 9.97 -7.57 11.31
CA ILE A 25 10.93 -7.81 12.41
C ILE A 25 12.33 -8.15 11.84
N ASN A 26 12.40 -9.03 10.84
CA ASN A 26 13.67 -9.41 10.22
C ASN A 26 14.42 -8.22 9.61
N LYS A 27 13.71 -7.32 8.92
CA LYS A 27 14.32 -6.12 8.35
C LYS A 27 14.83 -5.17 9.43
N VAL A 28 14.11 -5.02 10.53
CA VAL A 28 14.55 -4.20 11.67
C VAL A 28 15.82 -4.78 12.28
N LEU A 29 15.82 -6.07 12.63
CA LEU A 29 16.97 -6.73 13.22
C LEU A 29 18.19 -6.66 12.28
N TYR A 30 18.00 -6.90 10.98
CA TYR A 30 19.07 -6.78 9.99
C TYR A 30 19.62 -5.35 9.86
N PHE A 31 18.73 -4.35 9.81
CA PHE A 31 19.13 -2.94 9.71
C PHE A 31 20.01 -2.51 10.89
N HIS A 32 19.67 -2.97 12.10
CA HIS A 32 20.45 -2.74 13.32
C HIS A 32 21.56 -3.77 13.56
N ARG A 33 21.91 -4.59 12.56
CA ARG A 33 22.96 -5.64 12.65
C ARG A 33 22.78 -6.57 13.86
N PHE A 34 21.54 -6.92 14.18
CA PHE A 34 21.14 -7.73 15.33
C PHE A 34 21.57 -7.14 16.69
N GLY A 35 21.86 -5.83 16.77
CA GLY A 35 22.29 -5.15 17.98
C GLY A 35 21.17 -4.75 18.93
N ILE A 36 19.90 -4.87 18.53
CA ILE A 36 18.77 -4.59 19.42
C ILE A 36 18.68 -5.73 20.46
N PRO A 37 18.62 -5.42 21.77
CA PRO A 37 18.62 -6.43 22.83
C PRO A 37 17.24 -7.10 23.01
N ILE A 38 16.70 -7.67 21.93
CA ILE A 38 15.44 -8.39 21.95
C ILE A 38 15.48 -9.59 21.00
N SER A 39 14.91 -10.71 21.44
CA SER A 39 14.70 -11.87 20.57
C SER A 39 13.56 -11.61 19.59
N TYR A 40 13.52 -12.38 18.50
CA TYR A 40 12.40 -12.32 17.54
C TYR A 40 11.05 -12.54 18.23
N ALA A 41 10.95 -13.54 19.11
CA ALA A 41 9.75 -13.83 19.87
C ALA A 41 9.39 -12.72 20.85
N GLY A 42 10.38 -12.08 21.48
CA GLY A 42 10.17 -10.91 22.33
C GLY A 42 9.55 -9.75 21.53
N TYR A 43 10.10 -9.47 20.35
CA TYR A 43 9.59 -8.43 19.46
C TYR A 43 8.14 -8.73 19.05
N ASP A 44 7.85 -9.98 18.68
CA ASP A 44 6.51 -10.41 18.29
C ASP A 44 5.48 -10.22 19.42
N ARG A 45 5.87 -10.50 20.66
CA ARG A 45 5.05 -10.24 21.86
C ARG A 45 4.80 -8.75 22.05
N VAL A 46 5.78 -7.88 21.82
CA VAL A 46 5.60 -6.42 21.89
C VAL A 46 4.56 -5.95 20.88
N LEU A 47 4.67 -6.38 19.62
CA LEU A 47 3.66 -6.05 18.59
C LEU A 47 2.27 -6.53 18.98
N THR A 48 2.16 -7.74 19.53
CA THR A 48 0.90 -8.32 19.99
C THR A 48 0.31 -7.54 21.17
N LYS A 49 1.14 -7.16 22.14
CA LYS A 49 0.74 -6.35 23.31
C LYS A 49 0.10 -5.02 22.90
N PHE A 50 0.62 -4.39 21.85
CA PHE A 50 0.10 -3.13 21.31
C PHE A 50 -0.99 -3.33 20.23
N ASN A 51 -1.44 -4.57 20.01
CA ASN A 51 -2.43 -4.91 18.99
C ASN A 51 -2.03 -4.44 17.57
N ILE A 52 -0.73 -4.49 17.25
CA ILE A 52 -0.20 -4.11 15.94
C ILE A 52 -0.48 -5.22 14.93
N VAL A 53 -1.23 -4.88 13.87
CA VAL A 53 -1.46 -5.81 12.77
C VAL A 53 -0.23 -5.86 11.88
N LYS A 54 0.42 -7.02 11.86
CA LYS A 54 1.66 -7.26 11.13
C LYS A 54 1.45 -7.06 9.62
N SER A 55 2.48 -6.57 8.94
CA SER A 55 2.50 -6.39 7.50
C SER A 55 2.24 -7.69 6.74
N ALA A 56 1.46 -7.63 5.67
CA ALA A 56 1.34 -8.73 4.71
C ALA A 56 2.63 -8.95 3.88
N GLY A 57 3.55 -7.96 3.89
CA GLY A 57 4.83 -7.98 3.18
C GLY A 57 4.70 -7.51 1.72
N PRO A 58 5.63 -6.69 1.20
CA PRO A 58 5.67 -6.36 -0.21
C PRO A 58 6.19 -7.54 -1.02
N ASN A 59 5.55 -7.80 -2.17
CA ASN A 59 6.02 -8.83 -3.09
C ASN A 59 6.95 -8.19 -4.15
N SER A 60 8.24 -8.06 -3.80
CA SER A 60 9.28 -7.39 -4.60
C SER A 60 9.35 -7.85 -6.07
N LYS A 61 8.96 -9.10 -6.34
CA LYS A 61 8.95 -9.67 -7.69
C LYS A 61 8.04 -8.92 -8.69
N LEU A 62 6.95 -8.29 -8.26
CA LEU A 62 6.12 -7.49 -9.20
C LEU A 62 6.74 -6.14 -9.48
N THR A 63 7.17 -5.44 -8.44
CA THR A 63 7.81 -4.13 -8.54
C THR A 63 8.97 -4.23 -9.53
N GLU A 64 9.86 -5.22 -9.32
CA GLU A 64 10.94 -5.55 -10.25
C GLU A 64 10.46 -5.89 -11.68
N SER A 65 9.32 -6.59 -11.82
CA SER A 65 8.77 -6.91 -13.15
C SER A 65 8.18 -5.69 -13.84
N LEU A 66 7.41 -4.86 -13.15
CA LEU A 66 6.79 -3.65 -13.70
C LEU A 66 7.85 -2.63 -14.12
N LYS A 67 8.96 -2.53 -13.38
CA LYS A 67 10.11 -1.72 -13.77
C LYS A 67 10.72 -2.17 -15.11
N ILE A 68 10.79 -3.48 -15.35
CA ILE A 68 11.25 -3.99 -16.65
C ILE A 68 10.20 -3.72 -17.73
N LEU A 69 8.92 -3.91 -17.42
CA LEU A 69 7.84 -3.66 -18.36
C LEU A 69 7.71 -2.20 -18.78
N SER A 70 7.97 -1.25 -17.87
CA SER A 70 8.02 0.17 -18.24
C SER A 70 9.18 0.45 -19.20
N MET A 71 10.33 -0.22 -19.04
CA MET A 71 11.45 -0.11 -19.99
C MET A 71 11.10 -0.70 -21.37
N VAL A 72 10.26 -1.75 -21.44
CA VAL A 72 9.76 -2.28 -22.73
C VAL A 72 9.04 -1.21 -23.54
N ALA A 73 8.22 -0.41 -22.87
CA ALA A 73 7.51 0.70 -23.51
C ALA A 73 8.46 1.76 -24.07
N ASP A 74 9.52 2.08 -23.33
CA ASP A 74 10.44 3.16 -23.66
C ASP A 74 11.42 2.77 -24.79
N TYR A 75 11.90 1.52 -24.79
CA TYR A 75 12.97 1.10 -25.70
C TYR A 75 12.48 0.44 -27.00
N LYS A 76 11.20 0.05 -27.11
CA LYS A 76 10.65 -0.69 -28.28
C LYS A 76 11.51 -1.91 -28.70
N LEU A 77 12.17 -2.54 -27.74
CA LEU A 77 12.97 -3.76 -27.93
C LEU A 77 12.21 -4.95 -27.34
N SER A 78 12.54 -6.17 -27.81
CA SER A 78 11.96 -7.38 -27.21
C SER A 78 12.32 -7.50 -25.73
N LEU A 79 11.42 -8.06 -24.93
CA LEU A 79 11.60 -8.24 -23.49
C LEU A 79 12.93 -8.91 -23.15
N GLU A 80 13.37 -9.90 -23.92
CA GLU A 80 14.64 -10.60 -23.72
C GLU A 80 15.84 -9.67 -23.90
N LYS A 81 15.83 -8.80 -24.93
CA LYS A 81 16.90 -7.85 -25.19
C LYS A 81 16.98 -6.77 -24.12
N ILE A 82 15.83 -6.34 -23.60
CA ILE A 82 15.76 -5.35 -22.51
C ILE A 82 16.22 -5.97 -21.20
N TYR A 83 15.80 -7.21 -20.94
CA TYR A 83 16.24 -7.95 -19.77
C TYR A 83 17.76 -8.13 -19.78
N GLU A 84 18.34 -8.51 -20.91
CA GLU A 84 19.78 -8.73 -21.05
C GLU A 84 20.59 -7.43 -20.96
N LYS A 85 20.13 -6.34 -21.62
CA LYS A 85 20.90 -5.10 -21.76
C LYS A 85 20.64 -4.07 -20.66
N HIS A 86 19.45 -4.05 -20.07
CA HIS A 86 18.97 -2.95 -19.24
C HIS A 86 18.42 -3.38 -17.88
N ALA A 87 18.20 -4.68 -17.61
CA ALA A 87 17.76 -5.09 -16.29
C ALA A 87 18.84 -4.79 -15.23
N PRO A 88 18.45 -4.26 -14.05
CA PRO A 88 19.37 -4.09 -12.93
C PRO A 88 20.04 -5.43 -12.59
N ARG A 89 21.37 -5.44 -12.40
CA ARG A 89 22.13 -6.65 -12.04
C ARG A 89 21.68 -7.33 -10.72
N GLN A 90 20.90 -6.62 -9.90
CA GLN A 90 20.35 -7.09 -8.63
C GLN A 90 18.95 -7.70 -8.76
N LEU A 91 18.40 -7.74 -9.97
CA LEU A 91 17.05 -8.23 -10.23
C LEU A 91 16.95 -9.72 -9.93
N ARG A 92 15.93 -10.11 -9.17
CA ARG A 92 15.71 -11.48 -8.69
C ARG A 92 14.65 -12.22 -9.51
N VAL A 93 14.12 -11.60 -10.56
CA VAL A 93 12.97 -12.10 -11.31
C VAL A 93 13.39 -12.59 -12.68
N SER A 94 13.25 -13.90 -12.95
CA SER A 94 13.49 -14.48 -14.29
C SER A 94 12.57 -13.89 -15.36
N THR A 95 13.01 -13.84 -16.62
CA THR A 95 12.19 -13.54 -17.81
C THR A 95 10.88 -14.36 -17.86
N ASN A 96 10.91 -15.66 -17.54
CA ASN A 96 9.72 -16.50 -17.45
C ASN A 96 8.68 -15.99 -16.44
N THR A 97 9.12 -15.40 -15.33
CA THR A 97 8.23 -14.81 -14.33
C THR A 97 7.61 -13.51 -14.85
N ILE A 98 8.36 -12.73 -15.64
CA ILE A 98 7.85 -11.52 -16.29
C ILE A 98 6.81 -11.88 -17.36
N HIS A 99 7.11 -12.83 -18.25
CA HIS A 99 6.15 -13.38 -19.22
C HIS A 99 4.89 -13.91 -18.55
N ARG A 100 5.03 -14.57 -17.40
CA ARG A 100 3.90 -15.06 -16.63
C ARG A 100 3.06 -13.92 -16.04
N ILE A 101 3.70 -12.86 -15.50
CA ILE A 101 2.99 -11.67 -15.00
C ILE A 101 2.26 -10.98 -16.15
N LEU A 102 2.93 -10.80 -17.29
CA LEU A 102 2.34 -10.29 -18.53
C LEU A 102 1.13 -11.10 -18.99
N HIS A 103 1.25 -12.42 -18.99
CA HIS A 103 0.16 -13.32 -19.35
C HIS A 103 -1.04 -13.17 -18.40
N TYR A 104 -0.82 -13.03 -17.10
CA TYR A 104 -1.93 -12.82 -16.15
C TYR A 104 -2.55 -11.44 -16.26
N ILE A 105 -1.75 -10.40 -16.50
CA ILE A 105 -2.27 -9.08 -16.83
C ILE A 105 -3.12 -9.20 -18.11
N ARG A 106 -2.65 -9.88 -19.16
CA ARG A 106 -3.42 -10.12 -20.41
C ARG A 106 -4.77 -10.80 -20.17
N LEU A 107 -4.83 -11.73 -19.22
CA LEU A 107 -6.04 -12.47 -18.87
C LEU A 107 -6.93 -11.74 -17.85
N GLY A 108 -6.54 -10.56 -17.37
CA GLY A 108 -7.23 -9.86 -16.28
C GLY A 108 -7.18 -10.60 -14.94
N LEU A 109 -6.26 -11.55 -14.78
CA LEU A 109 -6.16 -12.38 -13.58
C LEU A 109 -5.31 -11.68 -12.50
N THR A 110 -5.97 -11.13 -11.49
CA THR A 110 -5.29 -10.60 -10.31
C THR A 110 -4.92 -11.70 -9.33
N ARG A 111 -3.63 -11.82 -9.01
CA ARG A 111 -3.14 -12.86 -8.08
C ARG A 111 -2.90 -12.34 -6.68
N ARG A 112 -2.84 -11.03 -6.53
CA ARG A 112 -2.46 -10.36 -5.29
C ARG A 112 -3.62 -9.54 -4.78
N GLN A 113 -3.64 -9.34 -3.47
CA GLN A 113 -4.66 -8.55 -2.81
C GLN A 113 -4.04 -7.29 -2.23
N GLY A 114 -4.80 -6.20 -2.31
CA GLY A 114 -4.51 -4.95 -1.64
C GLY A 114 -5.75 -4.43 -0.92
N THR A 115 -5.52 -3.43 -0.09
CA THR A 115 -6.58 -2.70 0.62
C THR A 115 -6.31 -1.22 0.49
N ALA A 116 -7.32 -0.46 0.09
CA ALA A 116 -7.29 0.99 0.08
C ALA A 116 -8.45 1.53 0.91
N LEU A 117 -8.24 2.67 1.56
CA LEU A 117 -9.23 3.31 2.41
C LEU A 117 -9.60 4.67 1.82
N ILE A 118 -10.88 4.85 1.53
CA ILE A 118 -11.47 6.17 1.36
C ILE A 118 -11.87 6.65 2.75
N ILE A 119 -11.20 7.67 3.26
CA ILE A 119 -11.49 8.22 4.59
C ILE A 119 -12.10 9.61 4.40
N THR A 120 -13.31 9.80 4.93
CA THR A 120 -14.03 11.08 4.90
C THR A 120 -14.31 11.56 6.32
N GLN A 121 -14.63 12.84 6.49
CA GLN A 121 -15.07 13.40 7.77
C GLN A 121 -16.57 13.65 7.75
N ARG A 122 -17.28 13.23 8.79
CA ARG A 122 -18.72 13.50 8.95
C ARG A 122 -18.99 15.01 8.83
N GLY A 123 -19.96 15.36 7.99
CA GLY A 123 -20.33 16.76 7.73
C GLY A 123 -19.42 17.49 6.72
N LYS A 124 -18.34 16.86 6.23
CA LYS A 124 -17.49 17.39 5.14
C LYS A 124 -17.60 16.49 3.91
N GLY A 125 -18.79 16.47 3.30
CA GLY A 125 -19.02 15.74 2.06
C GLY A 125 -18.06 16.18 0.96
N GLY A 126 -17.59 15.24 0.14
CA GLY A 126 -16.69 15.51 -0.99
C GLY A 126 -15.22 15.74 -0.65
N TYR A 127 -14.84 15.65 0.64
CA TYR A 127 -13.44 15.71 1.07
C TYR A 127 -12.91 14.32 1.45
N PHE A 128 -11.69 14.03 0.99
CA PHE A 128 -11.01 12.76 1.15
C PHE A 128 -9.66 12.94 1.84
N LEU A 129 -9.34 12.03 2.75
CA LEU A 129 -8.03 12.01 3.38
C LEU A 129 -7.00 11.49 2.39
N VAL A 130 -6.06 12.35 2.01
CA VAL A 130 -4.95 12.00 1.13
C VAL A 130 -3.64 12.48 1.73
N GLY A 131 -2.53 12.03 1.17
CA GLY A 131 -1.22 12.65 1.38
C GLY A 131 -0.23 12.25 0.30
N ASN A 132 1.02 12.68 0.43
CA ASN A 132 2.08 12.41 -0.52
C ASN A 132 2.85 11.13 -0.14
N ASP A 133 2.83 10.11 -0.98
CA ASP A 133 3.53 8.84 -0.73
C ASP A 133 5.05 9.02 -0.86
N GLN A 134 5.77 8.83 0.24
CA GLN A 134 7.23 8.91 0.30
C GLN A 134 7.91 7.54 0.22
N SER A 135 7.13 6.47 0.23
CA SER A 135 7.60 5.08 0.29
C SER A 135 7.83 4.45 -1.08
N LEU A 136 7.32 5.07 -2.15
CA LEU A 136 7.50 4.60 -3.52
C LEU A 136 8.95 4.81 -3.97
N SER A 137 9.61 3.71 -4.29
CA SER A 137 10.97 3.69 -4.86
C SER A 137 10.99 3.28 -6.33
N ASP A 138 9.83 2.95 -6.92
CA ASP A 138 9.72 2.38 -8.26
C ASP A 138 8.64 3.11 -9.06
N SER A 139 9.06 3.78 -10.14
CA SER A 139 8.22 4.66 -10.96
C SER A 139 7.03 3.95 -11.59
N ALA A 140 7.09 2.64 -11.80
CA ALA A 140 6.03 1.89 -12.48
C ALA A 140 4.74 1.75 -11.64
N LEU A 141 4.83 1.92 -10.30
CA LEU A 141 3.68 1.92 -9.39
C LEU A 141 3.41 3.32 -8.82
N GLY A 142 3.89 4.36 -9.50
CA GLY A 142 3.87 5.75 -9.05
C GLY A 142 5.24 6.22 -8.59
N ASN A 143 5.37 7.53 -8.40
CA ASN A 143 6.61 8.18 -8.00
C ASN A 143 6.53 8.65 -6.54
N LYS A 144 7.71 8.78 -5.91
CA LYS A 144 7.82 9.44 -4.62
C LYS A 144 7.25 10.86 -4.71
N GLY A 145 6.33 11.21 -3.82
CA GLY A 145 5.62 12.48 -3.77
C GLY A 145 4.23 12.46 -4.40
N ASP A 146 3.86 11.40 -5.14
CA ASP A 146 2.53 11.27 -5.71
C ASP A 146 1.45 11.28 -4.63
N ILE A 147 0.29 11.83 -4.95
CA ILE A 147 -0.87 11.82 -4.05
C ILE A 147 -1.39 10.39 -3.95
N SER A 148 -1.59 9.92 -2.72
CA SER A 148 -2.11 8.61 -2.41
C SER A 148 -3.21 8.66 -1.36
N LEU A 149 -4.09 7.67 -1.44
CA LEU A 149 -4.94 7.24 -0.31
C LEU A 149 -4.13 6.35 0.62
N PRO A 150 -4.52 6.21 1.90
CA PRO A 150 -4.02 5.15 2.75
C PRO A 150 -4.30 3.80 2.10
N MET A 151 -3.25 3.05 1.78
CA MET A 151 -3.36 1.76 1.09
C MET A 151 -2.16 0.86 1.29
N GLY A 152 -2.41 -0.45 1.35
CA GLY A 152 -1.35 -1.44 1.55
C GLY A 152 -1.69 -2.81 0.97
N HIS A 153 -0.73 -3.72 1.07
CA HIS A 153 -0.94 -5.12 0.71
C HIS A 153 -1.78 -5.85 1.75
N SER A 154 -2.58 -6.79 1.28
CA SER A 154 -3.38 -7.71 2.09
C SER A 154 -3.14 -9.16 1.67
N ARG A 155 -3.51 -10.10 2.54
CA ARG A 155 -3.42 -11.54 2.23
C ARG A 155 -4.74 -12.02 1.61
N THR A 156 -4.66 -13.02 0.75
CA THR A 156 -5.86 -13.67 0.21
C THR A 156 -6.65 -14.32 1.35
N GLY A 157 -7.94 -14.03 1.45
CA GLY A 157 -8.81 -14.54 2.50
C GLY A 157 -8.60 -13.90 3.88
N GLU A 158 -7.81 -12.82 3.96
CA GLU A 158 -7.59 -12.08 5.21
C GLU A 158 -8.88 -11.44 5.72
N ASN A 159 -9.02 -11.35 7.04
CA ASN A 159 -10.13 -10.62 7.64
C ASN A 159 -10.05 -9.14 7.22
N PRO A 160 -11.11 -8.58 6.59
CA PRO A 160 -11.10 -7.19 6.17
C PRO A 160 -10.83 -6.20 7.31
N LYS A 161 -11.26 -6.49 8.55
CA LYS A 161 -10.95 -5.65 9.72
C LYS A 161 -9.44 -5.58 9.96
N GLU A 162 -8.74 -6.69 9.86
CA GLU A 162 -7.27 -6.71 10.02
C GLU A 162 -6.59 -5.90 8.92
N SER A 163 -7.05 -6.03 7.68
CA SER A 163 -6.51 -5.25 6.55
C SER A 163 -6.70 -3.74 6.75
N ILE A 164 -7.91 -3.33 7.16
CA ILE A 164 -8.24 -1.92 7.46
C ILE A 164 -7.39 -1.43 8.63
N THR A 165 -7.36 -2.16 9.75
CA THR A 165 -6.58 -1.80 10.94
C THR A 165 -5.10 -1.64 10.59
N ARG A 166 -4.53 -2.55 9.79
CA ARG A 166 -3.13 -2.45 9.34
C ARG A 166 -2.88 -1.15 8.59
N VAL A 167 -3.70 -0.82 7.60
CA VAL A 167 -3.52 0.39 6.79
C VAL A 167 -3.65 1.63 7.67
N LEU A 168 -4.66 1.67 8.55
CA LEU A 168 -4.85 2.78 9.49
C LEU A 168 -3.66 2.95 10.45
N GLN A 169 -3.17 1.87 11.06
CA GLN A 169 -2.00 1.91 11.95
C GLN A 169 -0.73 2.37 11.21
N GLN A 170 -0.52 1.91 9.98
CA GLN A 170 0.71 2.20 9.24
C GLN A 170 0.72 3.56 8.54
N GLU A 171 -0.46 4.09 8.18
CA GLU A 171 -0.54 5.21 7.24
C GLU A 171 -1.44 6.37 7.68
N VAL A 172 -2.15 6.26 8.81
CA VAL A 172 -3.07 7.30 9.29
C VAL A 172 -2.87 7.63 10.77
N PHE A 173 -2.66 6.63 11.62
CA PHE A 173 -2.60 6.74 13.08
C PHE A 173 -1.32 6.11 13.64
N THR A 174 -0.18 6.33 12.96
CA THR A 174 1.10 5.70 13.32
C THR A 174 1.56 6.05 14.73
N ASP A 175 1.50 7.31 15.12
CA ASP A 175 1.93 7.75 16.46
C ASP A 175 1.00 7.22 17.55
N GLN A 176 -0.31 7.19 17.27
CA GLN A 176 -1.29 6.59 18.18
C GLN A 176 -1.09 5.07 18.31
N ALA A 177 -0.75 4.39 17.23
CA ALA A 177 -0.43 2.97 17.26
C ALA A 177 0.86 2.70 18.04
N ILE A 178 1.90 3.52 17.85
CA ILE A 178 3.16 3.46 18.62
C ILE A 178 2.88 3.64 20.10
N THR A 179 2.09 4.65 20.48
CA THR A 179 1.78 4.96 21.88
C THR A 179 0.73 4.06 22.53
N GLY A 180 0.15 3.12 21.78
CA GLY A 180 -0.89 2.20 22.28
C GLY A 180 -2.30 2.78 22.37
N ASN A 181 -2.52 3.97 21.81
CA ASN A 181 -3.78 4.72 21.83
C ASN A 181 -4.51 4.70 20.48
N PHE A 182 -4.35 3.63 19.69
CA PHE A 182 -5.00 3.51 18.39
C PHE A 182 -6.53 3.53 18.53
N PRO A 183 -7.26 4.37 17.77
CA PRO A 183 -8.70 4.51 17.91
C PRO A 183 -9.44 3.36 17.21
N PHE A 184 -9.55 2.20 17.87
CA PHE A 184 -10.20 1.01 17.30
C PHE A 184 -11.67 1.24 16.91
N GLU A 185 -12.34 2.24 17.49
CA GLU A 185 -13.71 2.61 17.17
C GLU A 185 -13.91 3.08 15.72
N VAL A 186 -12.84 3.49 15.03
CA VAL A 186 -12.92 3.91 13.61
C VAL A 186 -13.02 2.72 12.66
N VAL A 187 -12.68 1.51 13.12
CA VAL A 187 -12.71 0.29 12.31
C VAL A 187 -14.14 -0.26 12.30
N PRO A 188 -14.81 -0.35 11.14
CA PRO A 188 -16.19 -0.82 11.06
C PRO A 188 -16.30 -2.26 11.59
N GLN A 189 -17.43 -2.61 12.22
CA GLN A 189 -17.64 -3.95 12.75
C GLN A 189 -17.78 -5.01 11.66
N HIS A 190 -18.51 -4.68 10.58
CA HIS A 190 -18.77 -5.54 9.44
C HIS A 190 -18.38 -4.82 8.13
N PRO A 191 -17.09 -4.57 7.92
CA PRO A 191 -16.63 -3.83 6.76
C PRO A 191 -16.93 -4.62 5.48
N ARG A 192 -17.53 -3.95 4.50
CA ARG A 192 -17.72 -4.47 3.15
C ARG A 192 -17.02 -3.56 2.15
N PRO A 193 -16.32 -4.11 1.15
CA PRO A 193 -15.75 -3.28 0.10
C PRO A 193 -16.87 -2.55 -0.64
N ILE A 194 -16.61 -1.30 -0.98
CA ILE A 194 -17.52 -0.48 -1.80
C ILE A 194 -17.20 -0.61 -3.30
N MET A 195 -15.97 -1.02 -3.63
CA MET A 195 -15.52 -1.33 -4.98
C MET A 195 -14.26 -2.20 -4.93
N TYR A 196 -13.91 -2.81 -6.05
CA TYR A 196 -12.60 -3.38 -6.33
C TYR A 196 -11.89 -2.56 -7.41
N MET A 197 -10.61 -2.31 -7.21
CA MET A 197 -9.75 -1.64 -8.19
C MET A 197 -8.59 -2.55 -8.57
N ASN A 198 -8.49 -2.90 -9.85
CA ASN A 198 -7.39 -3.67 -10.38
C ASN A 198 -6.25 -2.72 -10.77
N ILE A 199 -5.09 -2.89 -10.13
CA ILE A 199 -3.88 -2.11 -10.35
C ILE A 199 -2.74 -3.09 -10.67
N ALA A 200 -2.32 -3.12 -11.93
CA ALA A 200 -1.43 -4.15 -12.47
C ALA A 200 -1.96 -5.57 -12.16
N ASP A 201 -1.23 -6.40 -11.41
CA ASP A 201 -1.64 -7.77 -11.02
C ASP A 201 -2.29 -7.84 -9.62
N ILE A 202 -2.65 -6.69 -9.03
CA ILE A 202 -3.20 -6.55 -7.67
C ILE A 202 -4.68 -6.17 -7.76
N ARG A 203 -5.54 -6.95 -7.10
CA ARG A 203 -6.93 -6.59 -6.82
C ARG A 203 -7.00 -5.85 -5.50
N VAL A 204 -7.36 -4.59 -5.53
CA VAL A 204 -7.44 -3.74 -4.33
C VAL A 204 -8.89 -3.67 -3.88
N ALA A 205 -9.19 -4.19 -2.70
CA ALA A 205 -10.46 -3.98 -2.04
C ALA A 205 -10.50 -2.57 -1.44
N VAL A 206 -11.49 -1.77 -1.82
CA VAL A 206 -11.62 -0.39 -1.35
C VAL A 206 -12.73 -0.32 -0.31
N PHE A 207 -12.42 0.25 0.86
CA PHE A 207 -13.39 0.44 1.95
C PHE A 207 -13.59 1.91 2.23
N HIS A 208 -14.80 2.27 2.67
CA HIS A 208 -15.11 3.61 3.15
C HIS A 208 -15.11 3.67 4.67
N ILE A 209 -14.40 4.66 5.23
CA ILE A 209 -14.33 4.97 6.66
C ILE A 209 -14.80 6.41 6.85
N GLU A 210 -15.86 6.61 7.63
CA GLU A 210 -16.30 7.94 8.05
C GLU A 210 -15.78 8.25 9.45
N LEU A 211 -14.97 9.30 9.58
CA LEU A 211 -14.50 9.81 10.86
C LEU A 211 -15.58 10.69 11.50
N THR A 212 -15.90 10.41 12.75
CA THR A 212 -16.93 11.13 13.52
C THR A 212 -16.42 12.41 14.18
N LYS A 213 -15.10 12.52 14.37
CA LYS A 213 -14.40 13.66 14.97
C LYS A 213 -13.07 13.89 14.25
N SER A 214 -12.45 15.03 14.52
CA SER A 214 -11.10 15.32 14.02
C SER A 214 -10.07 14.46 14.76
N TYR A 215 -9.05 14.01 14.05
CA TYR A 215 -7.93 13.26 14.63
C TYR A 215 -6.60 13.85 14.15
N PRO A 216 -5.52 13.78 14.96
CA PRO A 216 -4.19 14.04 14.47
C PRO A 216 -3.73 12.86 13.60
N PHE A 217 -3.36 13.12 12.35
CA PHE A 217 -2.89 12.07 11.43
C PHE A 217 -1.37 11.98 11.44
N SER A 218 -0.84 10.77 11.39
CA SER A 218 0.60 10.48 11.41
C SER A 218 0.95 9.24 10.60
N SER A 219 2.07 9.30 9.88
CA SER A 219 2.57 8.20 9.05
C SER A 219 4.05 8.36 8.74
N ASN A 220 4.76 7.23 8.65
CA ASN A 220 6.14 7.19 8.15
C ASN A 220 6.21 7.11 6.61
N LYS A 221 5.09 6.79 5.95
CA LYS A 221 5.03 6.53 4.50
C LYS A 221 4.33 7.64 3.72
N ILE A 222 3.35 8.30 4.33
CA ILE A 222 2.54 9.33 3.70
C ILE A 222 2.77 10.64 4.46
N GLN A 223 3.18 11.68 3.74
CA GLN A 223 3.38 13.02 4.30
C GLN A 223 2.25 13.97 3.92
N ASN A 224 2.16 15.11 4.62
CA ASN A 224 1.16 16.15 4.38
C ASN A 224 -0.28 15.63 4.37
N ILE A 225 -0.59 14.70 5.28
CA ILE A 225 -1.91 14.08 5.36
C ILE A 225 -2.96 15.14 5.66
N ARG A 226 -3.93 15.30 4.76
CA ARG A 226 -5.00 16.28 4.89
C ARG A 226 -6.25 15.89 4.11
N LEU A 227 -7.37 16.49 4.48
CA LEU A 227 -8.62 16.38 3.74
C LEU A 227 -8.57 17.33 2.54
N VAL A 228 -8.77 16.80 1.33
CA VAL A 228 -8.85 17.59 0.09
C VAL A 228 -10.08 17.20 -0.71
N ASP A 229 -10.56 18.09 -1.56
CA ASP A 229 -11.63 17.77 -2.51
C ASP A 229 -11.07 17.15 -3.81
N LEU A 230 -11.96 16.52 -4.59
CA LEU A 230 -11.58 15.90 -5.86
C LEU A 230 -11.03 16.90 -6.90
N PRO A 231 -11.57 18.13 -7.04
CA PRO A 231 -11.01 19.15 -7.93
C PRO A 231 -9.53 19.46 -7.65
N GLU A 232 -9.09 19.50 -6.38
CA GLU A 232 -7.70 19.76 -6.03
C GLU A 232 -6.75 18.65 -6.51
N ILE A 233 -7.26 17.43 -6.72
CA ILE A 233 -6.47 16.25 -7.13
C ILE A 233 -6.36 16.14 -8.65
N LYS A 234 -7.37 16.60 -9.41
CA LYS A 234 -7.55 16.31 -10.85
C LYS A 234 -6.31 16.54 -11.74
N ASN A 235 -5.50 17.56 -11.44
CA ASN A 235 -4.33 17.94 -12.25
C ASN A 235 -3.00 17.63 -11.56
N LYS A 236 -3.01 16.84 -10.49
CA LYS A 236 -1.82 16.46 -9.73
C LYS A 236 -1.45 15.01 -10.02
N ASN A 237 -0.17 14.68 -9.86
CA ASN A 237 0.27 13.30 -9.97
C ASN A 237 -0.33 12.49 -8.81
N THR A 238 -0.98 11.38 -9.16
CA THR A 238 -1.56 10.44 -8.21
C THR A 238 -0.94 9.08 -8.41
N ARG A 239 -0.84 8.31 -7.34
CA ARG A 239 -0.48 6.91 -7.42
C ARG A 239 -1.52 6.18 -8.30
N PRO A 240 -1.10 5.24 -9.16
CA PRO A 240 -2.01 4.51 -10.05
C PRO A 240 -3.25 3.98 -9.32
N GLY A 241 -4.43 4.19 -9.90
CA GLY A 241 -5.72 3.75 -9.35
C GLY A 241 -6.35 4.72 -8.34
N VAL A 242 -5.59 5.67 -7.76
CA VAL A 242 -6.12 6.60 -6.73
C VAL A 242 -7.18 7.53 -7.32
N TYR A 243 -6.87 8.17 -8.45
CA TYR A 243 -7.81 9.10 -9.07
C TYR A 243 -9.10 8.37 -9.50
N GLU A 244 -8.97 7.18 -10.07
CA GLU A 244 -10.10 6.35 -10.48
C GLU A 244 -10.94 5.86 -9.30
N ILE A 245 -10.32 5.51 -8.16
CA ILE A 245 -11.05 5.16 -6.94
C ILE A 245 -11.90 6.36 -6.48
N LEU A 246 -11.32 7.56 -6.47
CA LEU A 246 -12.02 8.75 -5.99
C LEU A 246 -13.12 9.24 -6.95
N THR A 247 -12.92 9.14 -8.26
CA THR A 247 -13.94 9.55 -9.24
C THR A 247 -15.12 8.59 -9.30
N ASN A 248 -14.89 7.29 -9.07
CA ASN A 248 -15.95 6.27 -9.01
C ASN A 248 -16.52 6.08 -7.61
N TYR A 249 -16.12 6.91 -6.63
CA TYR A 249 -16.61 6.79 -5.27
C TYR A 249 -18.08 7.20 -5.17
N TYR A 250 -18.89 6.26 -4.71
CA TYR A 250 -20.26 6.50 -4.26
C TYR A 250 -20.45 5.88 -2.87
N PRO A 251 -20.77 6.68 -1.82
CA PRO A 251 -20.87 6.18 -0.44
C PRO A 251 -21.94 5.09 -0.26
N HIS A 252 -22.95 5.10 -1.12
CA HIS A 252 -24.07 4.15 -1.11
C HIS A 252 -24.20 3.50 -2.49
N PRO A 253 -23.42 2.44 -2.77
CA PRO A 253 -23.59 1.72 -4.03
C PRO A 253 -25.01 1.15 -4.09
N SER A 254 -25.73 1.47 -5.16
CA SER A 254 -27.12 1.11 -5.40
C SER A 254 -27.31 -0.34 -5.89
N SER A 255 -26.23 -1.06 -6.17
CA SER A 255 -26.25 -2.43 -6.69
C SER A 255 -26.01 -3.50 -5.62
N SER A 256 -26.60 -4.68 -5.83
CA SER A 256 -26.34 -5.87 -5.00
C SER A 256 -24.92 -6.43 -5.16
N SER A 257 -24.27 -6.17 -6.31
CA SER A 257 -22.88 -6.54 -6.60
C SER A 257 -21.92 -5.38 -6.34
N ILE A 258 -20.76 -5.68 -5.76
CA ILE A 258 -19.66 -4.72 -5.59
C ILE A 258 -19.01 -4.46 -6.96
N PRO A 259 -18.96 -3.21 -7.44
CA PRO A 259 -18.38 -2.90 -8.75
C PRO A 259 -16.86 -3.16 -8.78
N GLU A 260 -16.35 -3.50 -9.96
CA GLU A 260 -14.93 -3.77 -10.19
C GLU A 260 -14.43 -2.96 -11.38
N TYR A 261 -13.33 -2.23 -11.16
CA TYR A 261 -12.72 -1.32 -12.12
C TYR A 261 -11.27 -1.72 -12.41
N SER A 262 -10.74 -1.26 -13.54
CA SER A 262 -9.32 -1.39 -13.88
C SER A 262 -8.68 -0.01 -13.99
N SER A 263 -7.50 0.14 -13.41
CA SER A 263 -6.77 1.41 -13.44
C SER A 263 -6.27 1.76 -14.84
N THR A 264 -6.00 3.04 -15.07
CA THR A 264 -5.37 3.52 -16.31
C THR A 264 -4.00 2.88 -16.54
N LEU A 265 -3.27 2.56 -15.46
CA LEU A 265 -2.01 1.80 -15.55
C LEU A 265 -2.23 0.44 -16.22
N ASN A 266 -3.30 -0.29 -15.89
CA ASN A 266 -3.61 -1.54 -16.58
C ASN A 266 -3.81 -1.31 -18.07
N ALA A 267 -4.57 -0.29 -18.47
CA ALA A 267 -4.80 0.04 -19.88
C ALA A 267 -3.49 0.38 -20.62
N LEU A 268 -2.58 1.12 -19.97
CA LEU A 268 -1.24 1.41 -20.50
C LEU A 268 -0.40 0.14 -20.66
N LEU A 269 -0.38 -0.73 -19.65
CA LEU A 269 0.31 -2.02 -19.75
C LEU A 269 -0.26 -2.85 -20.90
N TYR A 270 -1.59 -2.92 -21.06
CA TYR A 270 -2.22 -3.61 -22.19
C TYR A 270 -1.81 -3.05 -23.57
N SER A 271 -1.71 -1.73 -23.71
CA SER A 271 -1.35 -1.09 -24.98
C SER A 271 0.13 -1.31 -25.33
N MET A 272 1.03 -1.21 -24.36
CA MET A 272 2.46 -1.50 -24.51
C MET A 272 2.67 -2.92 -25.04
N ILE A 273 1.89 -3.87 -24.53
CA ILE A 273 1.99 -5.28 -24.89
C ILE A 273 1.40 -5.58 -26.28
N LYS A 274 0.41 -4.80 -26.77
CA LYS A 274 -0.13 -4.98 -28.13
C LYS A 274 0.85 -4.55 -29.22
N ASN A 275 1.74 -3.61 -28.90
CA ASN A 275 2.75 -3.09 -29.83
C ASN A 275 4.00 -4.00 -29.93
N GLU A 276 4.06 -5.12 -29.20
CA GLU A 276 5.09 -6.17 -29.33
C GLU A 276 4.77 -7.22 -30.42
N LYS A 277 3.68 -7.06 -31.18
CA LYS A 277 3.43 -7.85 -32.40
C LYS A 277 4.08 -7.21 -33.62
#